data_AF-B7S935-F1
#
_entry.id   AF-B7S935-F1
#
_cell.length_a   1.000
_cell.length_b   1.000
_cell.length_c   1.000
_cell.angle_alpha   90.00
_cell.angle_beta   90.00
_cell.angle_gamma   90.00
#
_symmetry.space_group_name_H-M   'P 1'
#
loop_
_entity.id
_entity.type
_entity.pdbx_description
1 polymer ?
#
loop_
_entity_poly.entity_id
_entity_poly.type
_entity_poly.pdbx_seq_one_letter_code
_entity_poly.pdbx_strand_id
1 'polypeptide(L)'
;MASKKFTVVKLSEVLEPGKNSYVIVPTSWVESKDDGSATVSYPSEDQLPREFERIINCKLALVEWKNYQCIVEREADTYEAGLLYVKRKDSSPMDEEVLMLWNRISLEIEEKLGRLHPAIIISQVWSRFWK
;
A
#
# COMPACT_ATOMS: atom_id res chain seq x y z
N MET A 1 -17.94 1.70 15.36
CA MET A 1 -16.49 1.91 15.13
C MET A 1 -16.19 1.36 13.75
N ALA A 2 -15.49 2.11 12.88
CA ALA A 2 -15.10 1.58 11.58
C ALA A 2 -14.07 0.46 11.78
N SER A 3 -14.20 -0.65 11.06
CA SER A 3 -13.19 -1.72 11.07
C SER A 3 -11.86 -1.15 10.57
N LYS A 4 -10.77 -1.44 11.29
CA LYS A 4 -9.43 -1.13 10.81
C LYS A 4 -9.20 -1.87 9.49
N LYS A 5 -8.56 -1.19 8.54
CA LYS A 5 -8.35 -1.69 7.18
C LYS A 5 -6.95 -2.28 6.99
N PHE A 6 -5.98 -1.71 7.71
CA PHE A 6 -4.58 -2.08 7.60
C PHE A 6 -4.02 -2.48 8.95
N THR A 7 -3.02 -3.35 8.91
CA THR A 7 -2.25 -3.78 10.06
C THR A 7 -0.77 -3.64 9.74
N VAL A 8 -0.05 -2.95 10.62
CA VAL A 8 1.40 -2.92 10.64
C VAL A 8 1.89 -4.16 11.35
N VAL A 9 2.73 -4.92 10.68
CA VAL A 9 3.35 -6.13 11.23
C VAL A 9 4.85 -6.04 11.09
N LYS A 10 5.58 -6.63 12.03
CA LYS A 10 7.02 -6.80 11.96
C LYS A 10 7.32 -8.25 11.57
N LEU A 11 7.99 -8.46 10.44
CA LEU A 11 8.39 -9.79 9.99
C LEU A 11 9.51 -10.33 10.88
N SER A 12 9.37 -11.59 11.29
CA SER A 12 10.34 -12.27 12.18
C SER A 12 11.53 -12.85 11.42
N GLU A 13 11.41 -13.06 10.11
CA GLU A 13 12.51 -13.54 9.28
C GLU A 13 13.59 -12.45 9.14
N VAL A 14 14.86 -12.86 9.15
CA VAL A 14 16.00 -11.95 8.99
C VAL A 14 15.98 -11.41 7.56
N LEU A 15 15.42 -10.21 7.39
CA LEU A 15 15.64 -9.43 6.18
C LEU A 15 17.10 -8.99 6.13
N GLU A 16 17.60 -8.80 4.91
CA GLU A 16 18.99 -8.37 4.69
C GLU A 16 19.34 -7.12 5.54
N PRO A 17 20.59 -6.99 6.03
CA PRO A 17 20.99 -5.85 6.83
C PRO A 17 20.67 -4.52 6.15
N GLY A 18 19.91 -3.65 6.83
CA GLY A 18 19.50 -2.35 6.31
C GLY A 18 18.10 -2.32 5.67
N LYS A 19 17.45 -3.47 5.50
CA LYS A 19 16.07 -3.55 5.02
C LYS A 19 15.07 -3.41 6.17
N ASN A 20 14.00 -2.65 5.93
CA ASN A 20 12.97 -2.42 6.93
C ASN A 20 12.16 -3.71 7.18
N SER A 21 12.11 -4.16 8.44
CA SER A 21 11.40 -5.38 8.86
C SER A 21 9.89 -5.22 9.01
N TYR A 22 9.39 -3.98 8.95
CA TYR A 22 7.97 -3.70 9.03
C TYR A 22 7.36 -3.74 7.64
N VAL A 23 6.16 -4.30 7.57
CA VAL A 23 5.28 -4.20 6.40
C VAL A 23 3.89 -3.79 6.84
N ILE A 24 3.15 -3.19 5.91
CA ILE A 24 1.79 -2.73 6.14
C ILE A 24 0.89 -3.51 5.19
N VAL A 25 -0.03 -4.28 5.74
CA VAL A 25 -0.90 -5.17 4.97
C VAL A 25 -2.38 -4.91 5.27
N PRO A 26 -3.30 -5.29 4.39
CA PRO A 26 -4.71 -5.38 4.74
C PRO A 26 -4.90 -6.26 5.98
N THR A 27 -5.72 -5.82 6.93
CA THR A 27 -5.95 -6.56 8.19
C THR A 27 -6.46 -7.98 7.93
N SER A 28 -7.21 -8.19 6.85
CA SER A 28 -7.72 -9.49 6.42
C SER A 28 -6.65 -10.49 5.99
N TRP A 29 -5.40 -10.08 5.80
CA TRP A 29 -4.29 -10.99 5.44
C TRP A 29 -3.56 -11.53 6.66
N VAL A 30 -3.83 -10.98 7.84
CA VAL A 30 -3.16 -11.39 9.08
C VAL A 30 -3.94 -12.55 9.68
N GLU A 31 -3.30 -13.71 9.73
CA GLU A 31 -3.80 -14.90 10.39
C GLU A 31 -3.17 -15.00 11.78
N SER A 32 -3.96 -14.74 12.82
CA SER A 32 -3.52 -14.91 14.21
C SER A 32 -3.75 -16.36 14.64
N LYS A 33 -2.78 -16.93 15.36
CA LYS A 33 -2.86 -18.28 15.93
C LYS A 33 -3.12 -18.21 17.43
N ASP A 34 -3.64 -19.30 17.99
CA ASP A 34 -3.99 -19.42 19.40
C ASP A 34 -2.78 -19.29 20.35
N ASP A 35 -1.57 -19.54 19.84
CA ASP A 35 -0.30 -19.38 20.57
C ASP A 35 0.18 -17.92 20.65
N GLY A 36 -0.60 -16.98 20.11
CA GLY A 36 -0.26 -15.56 20.05
C GLY A 36 0.71 -15.18 18.92
N SER A 37 1.13 -16.15 18.09
CA SER A 37 1.89 -15.86 16.88
C SER A 37 0.95 -15.43 15.74
N ALA A 38 1.46 -14.64 14.80
CA ALA A 38 0.73 -14.27 13.61
C ALA A 38 1.52 -14.64 12.35
N THR A 39 0.78 -14.93 11.29
CA THR A 39 1.34 -15.10 9.95
C THR A 39 0.68 -14.16 8.96
N VAL A 40 1.43 -13.79 7.93
CA VAL A 40 0.95 -12.93 6.86
C VAL A 40 1.48 -13.41 5.52
N SER A 41 0.61 -13.50 4.53
CA SER A 41 1.03 -13.71 3.13
C SER A 41 1.55 -12.39 2.56
N TYR A 42 2.76 -12.37 2.03
CA TYR A 42 3.36 -11.16 1.47
C TYR A 42 4.09 -11.45 0.14
N PRO A 43 4.01 -10.55 -0.85
CA PRO A 43 4.78 -10.70 -2.08
C PRO A 43 6.28 -10.65 -1.80
N SER A 44 7.06 -11.31 -2.67
CA SER A 44 8.50 -11.12 -2.69
C SER A 44 8.87 -9.71 -3.21
N GLU A 45 10.13 -9.32 -3.03
CA GLU A 45 10.62 -8.00 -3.43
C GLU A 45 10.42 -7.70 -4.93
N ASP A 46 10.60 -8.70 -5.80
CA ASP A 46 10.40 -8.61 -7.24
C ASP A 46 8.91 -8.53 -7.64
N GLN A 47 8.01 -9.04 -6.80
CA GLN A 47 6.56 -9.02 -7.01
C GLN A 47 5.91 -7.74 -6.46
N LEU A 48 6.47 -7.17 -5.40
CA LEU A 48 5.90 -6.04 -4.67
C LEU A 48 5.52 -4.85 -5.58
N PRO A 49 6.34 -4.39 -6.56
CA PRO A 49 5.95 -3.29 -7.44
C PRO A 49 4.68 -3.55 -8.26
N ARG A 50 4.43 -4.80 -8.65
CA ARG A 50 3.25 -5.19 -9.45
C ARG A 50 2.02 -5.40 -8.58
N GLU A 51 2.23 -5.84 -7.34
CA GLU A 51 1.16 -6.23 -6.43
C GLU A 51 0.84 -5.16 -5.38
N PHE A 52 1.55 -4.03 -5.36
CA PHE A 52 1.32 -2.97 -4.39
C PHE A 52 -0.10 -2.39 -4.45
N GLU A 53 -0.70 -2.29 -5.63
CA GLU A 53 -2.10 -1.88 -5.76
C GLU A 53 -3.06 -2.84 -5.05
N ARG A 54 -2.71 -4.12 -4.94
CA ARG A 54 -3.52 -5.12 -4.23
C ARG A 54 -3.58 -4.81 -2.74
N ILE A 55 -2.45 -4.40 -2.17
CA ILE A 55 -2.31 -3.95 -0.78
C ILE A 55 -3.18 -2.71 -0.57
N ILE A 56 -2.95 -1.65 -1.36
CA ILE A 56 -3.64 -0.36 -1.21
C ILE A 56 -5.16 -0.50 -1.37
N ASN A 57 -5.62 -1.36 -2.29
CA ASN A 57 -7.05 -1.59 -2.53
C ASN A 57 -7.65 -2.68 -1.63
N CYS A 58 -6.93 -3.20 -0.64
CA CYS A 58 -7.36 -4.26 0.27
C CYS A 58 -7.95 -5.49 -0.45
N LYS A 59 -7.40 -5.86 -1.61
CA LYS A 59 -7.77 -7.08 -2.33
C LYS A 59 -7.26 -8.30 -1.58
N LEU A 60 -7.80 -9.49 -1.85
CA LEU A 60 -7.31 -10.74 -1.22
C LEU A 60 -5.85 -11.02 -1.58
N ALA A 61 -5.10 -11.59 -0.63
CA ALA A 61 -3.75 -12.08 -0.84
C ALA A 61 -3.75 -13.20 -1.88
N LEU A 62 -2.63 -13.35 -2.60
CA LEU A 62 -2.44 -14.42 -3.56
C LEU A 62 -1.96 -15.70 -2.84
N VAL A 63 -2.47 -16.85 -3.28
CA VAL A 63 -2.21 -18.15 -2.63
C VAL A 63 -0.75 -18.59 -2.83
N GLU A 64 -0.13 -18.16 -3.93
CA GLU A 64 1.26 -18.42 -4.27
C GLU A 64 2.28 -17.61 -3.44
N TRP A 65 1.83 -16.63 -2.67
CA TRP A 65 2.73 -15.83 -1.84
C TRP A 65 3.24 -16.61 -0.64
N LYS A 66 4.47 -16.30 -0.26
CA LYS A 66 5.07 -16.88 0.94
C LYS A 66 4.35 -16.34 2.17
N ASN A 67 4.10 -17.24 3.13
CA ASN A 67 3.63 -16.90 4.45
C ASN A 67 4.82 -16.63 5.37
N TYR A 68 4.85 -15.44 5.95
CA TYR A 68 5.88 -14.99 6.87
C TYR A 68 5.34 -15.00 8.29
N GLN A 69 6.16 -15.44 9.24
CA GLN A 69 5.88 -15.21 10.66
C GLN A 69 6.06 -13.73 10.97
N CYS A 70 5.15 -13.18 11.77
CA CYS A 70 5.16 -11.78 12.12
C CYS A 70 4.60 -11.51 13.52
N ILE A 71 4.88 -10.29 14.00
CA ILE A 71 4.30 -9.72 15.21
C ILE A 71 3.38 -8.58 14.78
N VAL A 72 2.14 -8.59 15.27
CA VAL A 72 1.18 -7.50 15.05
C VAL A 72 1.54 -6.32 15.95
N GLU A 73 1.89 -5.19 15.35
CA GLU A 73 2.34 -4.01 16.07
C GLU A 73 1.21 -3.00 16.25
N ARG A 74 0.43 -2.76 15.19
CA ARG A 74 -0.59 -1.71 15.19
C ARG A 74 -1.62 -1.89 14.09
N GLU A 75 -2.89 -1.66 14.41
CA GLU A 75 -3.93 -1.48 13.39
C GLU A 75 -4.09 0.00 12.98
N ALA A 76 -4.42 0.23 11.70
CA ALA A 76 -4.54 1.54 11.09
C ALA A 76 -5.77 1.63 10.16
N ASP A 77 -6.37 2.82 10.09
CA ASP A 77 -7.50 3.10 9.20
C ASP A 77 -7.06 3.33 7.75
N THR A 78 -5.83 3.84 7.56
CA THR A 78 -5.24 4.11 6.24
C THR A 78 -3.80 3.59 6.19
N TYR A 79 -3.30 3.37 4.97
CA TYR A 79 -1.93 2.92 4.74
C TYR A 79 -0.92 3.96 5.23
N GLU A 80 -1.17 5.25 4.99
CA GLU A 80 -0.32 6.37 5.41
C GLU A 80 -0.19 6.46 6.93
N ALA A 81 -1.26 6.15 7.67
CA ALA A 81 -1.22 6.11 9.13
C ALA A 81 -0.32 4.97 9.64
N GLY A 82 -0.31 3.82 8.94
CA GLY A 82 0.63 2.73 9.16
C GLY A 82 2.06 3.15 8.85
N LEU A 83 2.29 3.79 7.70
CA LEU A 83 3.61 4.26 7.29
C LEU A 83 4.19 5.28 8.27
N LEU A 84 3.37 6.21 8.75
CA LEU A 84 3.77 7.17 9.77
C LEU A 84 4.16 6.50 11.09
N TYR A 85 3.54 5.37 11.44
CA TYR A 85 3.96 4.57 12.59
C TYR A 85 5.34 3.96 12.37
N VAL A 86 5.55 3.30 11.22
CA VAL A 86 6.83 2.65 10.90
C VAL A 86 7.97 3.67 10.92
N LYS A 87 7.81 4.83 10.27
CA LYS A 87 8.82 5.91 10.25
C LYS A 87 9.25 6.42 11.64
N ARG A 88 8.38 6.28 12.64
CA ARG A 88 8.69 6.67 14.03
C ARG A 88 9.43 5.57 14.79
N LYS A 89 9.33 4.32 14.34
CA LYS A 89 9.93 3.13 14.96
C LYS A 89 11.25 2.74 14.32
N ASP A 90 11.35 2.91 13.01
CA ASP A 90 12.49 2.52 12.20
C ASP A 90 12.71 3.56 11.10
N SER A 91 13.93 4.05 10.99
CA SER A 91 14.32 5.05 9.98
C SER A 91 14.83 4.42 8.69
N SER A 92 14.94 3.09 8.61
CA SER A 92 15.27 2.41 7.36
C SER A 92 14.15 2.61 6.33
N PRO A 93 14.50 2.88 5.07
CA PRO A 93 13.51 3.10 4.02
C PRO A 93 12.70 1.82 3.77
N MET A 94 11.40 1.99 3.56
CA MET A 94 10.53 0.92 3.07
C MET A 94 10.42 0.99 1.55
N ASP A 95 10.41 -0.16 0.88
CA ASP A 95 10.25 -0.26 -0.59
C ASP A 95 8.90 0.36 -1.04
N GLU A 96 7.89 0.21 -0.19
CA GLU A 96 6.53 0.72 -0.40
C GLU A 96 6.44 2.25 -0.40
N GLU A 97 7.40 2.96 0.21
CA GLU A 97 7.42 4.43 0.15
C GLU A 97 7.62 4.95 -1.27
N VAL A 98 8.52 4.30 -2.02
CA VAL A 98 8.79 4.65 -3.42
C VAL A 98 7.56 4.34 -4.28
N LEU A 99 6.92 3.19 -4.03
CA LEU A 99 5.72 2.78 -4.75
C LEU A 99 4.53 3.70 -4.47
N MET A 100 4.36 4.16 -3.22
CA MET A 100 3.36 5.17 -2.88
C MET A 100 3.59 6.48 -3.64
N LEU A 101 4.84 6.94 -3.69
CA LEU A 101 5.19 8.17 -4.40
C LEU A 101 4.89 8.03 -5.90
N TRP A 102 5.24 6.89 -6.49
CA TRP A 102 4.90 6.56 -7.89
C TRP A 102 3.41 6.51 -8.15
N ASN A 103 2.62 5.84 -7.31
CA ASN A 103 1.17 5.82 -7.48
C ASN A 103 0.57 7.22 -7.43
N ARG A 104 1.03 8.08 -6.51
CA ARG A 104 0.56 9.46 -6.41
C ARG A 104 0.92 10.28 -7.66
N ILE A 105 2.16 10.19 -8.13
CA ILE A 105 2.61 10.92 -9.32
C ILE A 105 1.85 10.45 -10.56
N SER A 106 1.66 9.15 -10.72
CA SER A 106 0.86 8.58 -11.82
C SER A 106 -0.57 9.11 -11.81
N LEU A 107 -1.23 9.11 -10.65
CA LEU A 107 -2.59 9.68 -10.51
C LEU A 107 -2.64 11.17 -10.84
N GLU A 108 -1.67 11.96 -10.38
CA GLU A 108 -1.60 13.40 -10.70
C GLU A 108 -1.39 13.65 -12.20
N ILE A 109 -0.62 12.79 -12.88
CA ILE A 109 -0.43 12.85 -14.33
C ILE A 109 -1.72 12.47 -15.06
N GLU A 110 -2.39 11.39 -14.65
CA GLU A 110 -3.66 10.96 -15.23
C GLU A 110 -4.75 12.01 -15.06
N GLU A 111 -4.86 12.64 -13.89
CA GLU A 111 -5.83 13.71 -13.67
C GLU A 111 -5.55 14.92 -14.57
N LYS A 112 -4.28 15.31 -14.73
CA LYS A 112 -3.87 16.39 -15.64
C LYS A 112 -4.16 16.04 -17.10
N LEU A 113 -3.87 14.81 -17.52
CA LEU A 113 -4.17 14.33 -18.88
C LEU A 113 -5.67 14.24 -19.13
N GLY A 114 -6.45 13.77 -18.16
CA GLY A 114 -7.91 13.73 -18.23
C GLY A 114 -8.51 15.13 -18.38
N ARG A 115 -7.99 16.13 -17.66
CA ARG A 115 -8.36 17.55 -17.85
C ARG A 115 -7.97 18.09 -19.22
N LEU A 116 -6.89 17.58 -19.81
CA LEU A 116 -6.44 17.91 -21.16
C LEU A 116 -7.09 17.04 -22.24
N HIS A 117 -8.06 16.18 -21.90
CA HIS A 117 -8.71 15.30 -22.87
C HIS A 117 -9.35 16.16 -23.97
N PRO A 118 -9.11 15.86 -25.27
CA PRO A 118 -9.56 16.70 -26.38
C PRO A 118 -11.05 17.00 -26.31
N ALA A 119 -11.88 16.04 -25.87
CA ALA A 119 -13.32 16.25 -25.72
C ALA A 119 -13.69 17.33 -24.68
N ILE A 120 -12.93 17.49 -23.60
CA ILE A 120 -13.16 18.54 -22.58
C ILE A 120 -12.68 19.90 -23.09
N ILE A 121 -11.53 19.94 -23.78
CA ILE A 121 -11.04 21.17 -24.41
C ILE A 121 -12.02 21.64 -25.49
N ILE A 122 -12.49 20.71 -26.32
CA ILE A 122 -13.46 20.95 -27.38
C ILE A 122 -14.77 21.47 -26.76
N SER A 123 -15.34 20.83 -25.74
CA SER A 123 -16.57 21.32 -25.10
C SER A 123 -16.42 22.69 -24.41
N GLN A 124 -15.26 22.97 -23.81
CA GLN A 124 -14.94 24.30 -23.27
C GLN A 124 -14.83 25.37 -24.36
N VAL A 125 -14.30 25.02 -25.53
CA VAL A 125 -14.25 25.94 -26.68
C VAL A 125 -15.65 26.15 -27.26
N TRP A 126 -16.42 25.09 -27.48
CA TRP A 126 -17.80 25.18 -28.02
C TRP A 126 -18.74 25.99 -27.12
N SER A 127 -18.65 25.86 -25.80
CA SER A 127 -19.46 26.63 -24.85
C SER A 127 -19.15 28.14 -24.84
N ARG A 128 -17.97 28.55 -25.33
CA ARG A 128 -17.61 29.97 -25.51
C ARG A 128 -18.10 30.56 -26.82
N PHE A 129 -18.37 29.74 -27.83
CA PHE A 129 -18.92 30.18 -29.13
C PHE A 129 -20.45 30.34 -29.11
N TRP A 130 -21.13 29.76 -28.13
CA TRP A 130 -22.59 29.83 -27.96
C TRP A 130 -23.00 30.75 -26.80
N LYS A 131 -22.32 31.90 -26.66
CA LYS A 131 -22.65 32.96 -25.71
C LYS A 131 -22.96 34.26 -26.44
#